data_AF-A0A833UE01-F1
#
_entry.id   AF-A0A833UE01-F1
#
_cell.length_a   1.000
_cell.length_b   1.000
_cell.length_c   1.000
_cell.angle_alpha   90.00
_cell.angle_beta   90.00
_cell.angle_gamma   90.00
#
_symmetry.space_group_name_H-M   'P 1'
#
loop_
_entity.id
_entity.type
_entity.pdbx_description
1 polymer ?
#
loop_
_entity_poly.entity_id
_entity_poly.type
_entity_poly.pdbx_seq_one_letter_code
_entity_poly.pdbx_strand_id
1 'polypeptide(L)'
;MSNAVANGFAGAGGGIIAQIITYPLQTVNTRQQTERVAKKGLRNSDGSLPTSKRHEVARPTNTLLQIIQVIRTEGWGGLYSGLKPSLLGTAASQGVYYYFYQVFKNRAEAIAAARRDEGRGDGTVGMLSWLVVAAIAGSLNVLFTNPIWVLVTRMQTHTQAERKIMEERREALLREASERSLVDSTLSDKLAELDSEKPRPYGTLHAAREVYNEAGIAGFWKGIVPTLIMVCNPSIQFTIYESLLKHLRRKRAANKQGSKNITSLEVFLSGAVAKLGATLATYPLLVVKSRLQAKQEIGGNISLRYSGTLDAIIKMIRYEGLPAFYKGMSTKIVQSVFGASVLFMIKEELVKLYMMLAHKSQKAILNLVK
;
A
#
# COMPACT_ATOMS: atom_id res chain seq x y z
N MET A 1 20.82 27.53 -6.16
CA MET A 1 20.54 26.17 -5.64
C MET A 1 19.51 26.13 -4.48
N SER A 2 18.82 27.22 -4.06
CA SER A 2 17.97 27.19 -2.86
C SER A 2 16.51 26.73 -3.04
N ASN A 3 15.87 26.93 -4.21
CA ASN A 3 14.45 26.57 -4.39
C ASN A 3 14.20 25.06 -4.54
N ALA A 4 15.13 24.30 -5.14
CA ALA A 4 14.95 22.85 -5.35
C ALA A 4 15.12 22.06 -4.05
N VAL A 5 16.10 22.44 -3.22
CA VAL A 5 16.33 21.84 -1.91
C VAL A 5 15.18 22.19 -0.95
N ALA A 6 14.74 23.45 -0.92
CA ALA A 6 13.58 23.87 -0.12
C ALA A 6 12.28 23.16 -0.53
N ASN A 7 12.00 23.05 -1.85
CA ASN A 7 10.86 22.28 -2.34
C ASN A 7 10.99 20.78 -2.07
N GLY A 8 12.21 20.24 -2.08
CA GLY A 8 12.49 18.85 -1.71
C GLY A 8 12.19 18.56 -0.23
N PHE A 9 12.66 19.43 0.67
CA PHE A 9 12.37 19.31 2.10
C PHE A 9 10.89 19.55 2.42
N ALA A 10 10.24 20.52 1.78
CA ALA A 10 8.82 20.76 1.94
C ALA A 10 7.97 19.59 1.41
N GLY A 11 8.37 18.99 0.29
CA GLY A 11 7.73 17.80 -0.27
C GLY A 11 7.91 16.55 0.60
N ALA A 12 9.12 16.32 1.12
CA ALA A 12 9.41 15.21 2.02
C ALA A 12 8.69 15.36 3.38
N GLY A 13 8.77 16.55 3.99
CA GLY A 13 8.09 16.87 5.24
C GLY A 13 6.56 16.79 5.12
N GLY A 14 6.01 17.39 4.06
CA GLY A 14 4.57 17.29 3.76
C GLY A 14 4.11 15.85 3.49
N GLY A 15 4.95 15.05 2.83
CA GLY A 15 4.70 13.63 2.62
C GLY A 15 4.66 12.82 3.93
N ILE A 16 5.57 13.09 4.86
CA ILE A 16 5.60 12.43 6.18
C ILE A 16 4.37 12.82 7.02
N ILE A 17 4.01 14.11 7.05
CA ILE A 17 2.84 14.57 7.81
C ILE A 17 1.55 14.00 7.21
N ALA A 18 1.42 14.02 5.88
CA ALA A 18 0.30 13.39 5.19
C ALA A 18 0.24 11.88 5.45
N GLN A 19 1.39 11.20 5.49
CA GLN A 19 1.49 9.78 5.83
C GLN A 19 0.99 9.52 7.25
N ILE A 20 1.37 10.34 8.24
CA ILE A 20 0.91 10.22 9.64
C ILE A 20 -0.61 10.40 9.71
N ILE A 21 -1.15 11.47 9.11
CA ILE A 21 -2.59 11.78 9.15
C ILE A 21 -3.42 10.69 8.44
N THR A 22 -2.91 10.14 7.34
CA THR A 22 -3.62 9.12 6.55
C THR A 22 -3.35 7.69 7.01
N TYR A 23 -2.44 7.50 7.98
CA TYR A 23 -2.01 6.18 8.44
C TYR A 23 -3.15 5.29 8.96
N PRO A 24 -4.14 5.80 9.73
CA PRO A 24 -5.27 4.98 10.17
C PRO A 24 -6.04 4.33 9.01
N LEU A 25 -6.26 5.07 7.92
CA LEU A 25 -6.91 4.55 6.72
C LEU A 25 -6.05 3.50 6.02
N GLN A 26 -4.73 3.65 6.05
CA GLN A 26 -3.79 2.67 5.52
C GLN A 26 -3.88 1.35 6.29
N THR A 27 -3.86 1.41 7.62
CA THR A 27 -3.97 0.22 8.47
C THR A 27 -5.27 -0.52 8.23
N VAL A 28 -6.41 0.17 8.18
CA VAL A 28 -7.71 -0.45 7.88
C VAL A 28 -7.73 -1.04 6.47
N ASN A 29 -7.24 -0.31 5.46
CA ASN A 29 -7.16 -0.82 4.10
C ASN A 29 -6.31 -2.10 4.03
N THR A 30 -5.14 -2.13 4.66
CA THR A 30 -4.28 -3.32 4.68
C THR A 30 -5.01 -4.51 5.32
N ARG A 31 -5.67 -4.30 6.47
CA ARG A 31 -6.45 -5.36 7.16
C ARG A 31 -7.58 -5.92 6.29
N GLN A 32 -8.29 -5.06 5.56
CA GLN A 32 -9.34 -5.48 4.63
C GLN A 32 -8.78 -6.29 3.46
N GLN A 33 -7.63 -5.91 2.91
CA GLN A 33 -6.99 -6.61 1.80
C GLN A 33 -6.48 -7.99 2.21
N THR A 34 -5.97 -8.10 3.44
CA THR A 34 -5.44 -9.35 3.99
C THR A 34 -6.52 -10.25 4.57
N GLU A 35 -7.75 -9.75 4.68
CA GLU A 35 -8.88 -10.52 5.15
C GLU A 35 -9.27 -11.61 4.15
N ARG A 36 -9.04 -12.86 4.55
CA ARG A 36 -9.43 -14.06 3.83
C ARG A 36 -10.84 -14.44 4.28
N VAL A 37 -11.78 -14.50 3.33
CA VAL A 37 -13.16 -14.93 3.58
C VAL A 37 -13.48 -16.01 2.57
N ALA A 38 -13.63 -17.25 3.05
CA ALA A 38 -13.94 -18.38 2.19
C ALA A 38 -15.35 -18.26 1.60
N LYS A 39 -15.50 -18.67 0.33
CA LYS A 39 -16.76 -18.77 -0.39
C LYS A 39 -17.60 -19.88 0.23
N LYS A 40 -18.87 -19.58 0.48
CA LYS A 40 -19.87 -20.55 0.95
C LYS A 40 -19.95 -21.73 -0.03
N GLY A 41 -19.70 -22.96 0.45
CA GLY A 41 -20.02 -24.20 -0.30
C GLY A 41 -18.85 -25.03 -0.83
N LEU A 42 -17.58 -24.74 -0.52
CA LEU A 42 -16.47 -25.64 -0.85
C LEU A 42 -16.37 -26.75 0.22
N ARG A 43 -16.68 -28.00 -0.18
CA ARG A 43 -16.44 -29.21 0.62
C ARG A 43 -14.94 -29.42 0.78
N ASN A 44 -14.51 -29.85 1.96
CA ASN A 44 -13.16 -30.39 2.16
C ASN A 44 -13.02 -31.71 1.36
N SER A 45 -11.78 -32.09 1.02
CA SER A 45 -11.49 -33.37 0.35
C SER A 45 -11.91 -34.61 1.15
N ASP A 46 -12.23 -34.49 2.44
CA ASP A 46 -12.70 -35.61 3.28
C ASP A 46 -14.24 -35.76 3.30
N GLY A 47 -14.98 -34.95 2.53
CA GLY A 47 -16.45 -35.03 2.50
C GLY A 47 -17.16 -34.40 3.70
N SER A 48 -16.45 -33.89 4.70
CA SER A 48 -17.03 -33.11 5.79
C SER A 48 -17.55 -31.75 5.29
N LEU A 49 -18.74 -31.38 5.76
CA LEU A 49 -19.17 -29.98 5.68
C LEU A 49 -18.20 -29.14 6.51
N PRO A 50 -17.74 -27.97 6.03
CA PRO A 50 -17.12 -27.02 6.93
C PRO A 50 -18.18 -26.60 7.95
N THR A 51 -18.10 -27.15 9.16
CA THR A 51 -18.84 -26.69 10.34
C THR A 51 -18.28 -25.34 10.80
N SER A 52 -18.24 -24.37 9.90
CA SER A 52 -18.17 -22.95 10.27
C SER A 52 -19.62 -22.51 10.36
N LYS A 53 -20.15 -22.50 11.58
CA LYS A 53 -21.45 -21.91 11.89
C LYS A 53 -21.46 -20.49 11.31
N ARG A 54 -22.35 -20.27 10.33
CA ARG A 54 -23.06 -19.01 10.11
C ARG A 54 -22.22 -17.74 10.39
N HIS A 55 -21.06 -17.57 9.76
CA HIS A 55 -20.60 -16.21 9.50
C HIS A 55 -21.58 -15.64 8.48
N GLU A 56 -22.54 -14.87 9.01
CA GLU A 56 -23.24 -13.85 8.24
C GLU A 56 -22.22 -13.23 7.31
N VAL A 57 -22.59 -13.13 6.03
CA VAL A 57 -21.90 -12.34 5.04
C VAL A 57 -21.57 -11.02 5.72
N ALA A 58 -20.31 -10.83 6.15
CA ALA A 58 -19.91 -9.63 6.84
C ALA A 58 -20.27 -8.50 5.88
N ARG A 59 -21.34 -7.76 6.21
CA ARG A 59 -21.80 -6.62 5.42
C ARG A 59 -20.57 -5.76 5.14
N PRO A 60 -20.46 -5.14 3.97
CA PRO A 60 -19.35 -4.24 3.67
C PRO A 60 -19.30 -3.21 4.79
N THR A 61 -18.41 -3.42 5.74
CA THR A 61 -18.43 -2.68 6.98
C THR A 61 -17.82 -1.35 6.60
N ASN A 62 -18.63 -0.28 6.69
CA ASN A 62 -18.17 1.06 6.35
C ASN A 62 -16.79 1.28 6.96
N THR A 63 -15.84 1.80 6.18
CA THR A 63 -14.45 2.06 6.62
C THR A 63 -14.40 2.70 8.00
N LEU A 64 -15.32 3.64 8.26
CA LEU A 64 -15.46 4.35 9.54
C LEU A 64 -15.81 3.42 10.71
N LEU A 65 -16.71 2.46 10.51
CA LEU A 65 -17.07 1.50 11.55
C LEU A 65 -15.90 0.59 11.91
N GLN A 66 -15.10 0.16 10.93
CA GLN A 66 -13.89 -0.60 11.20
C GLN A 66 -12.85 0.24 11.96
N ILE A 67 -12.66 1.51 11.60
CA ILE A 67 -11.78 2.43 12.35
C ILE A 67 -12.25 2.51 13.81
N ILE A 68 -13.54 2.75 14.05
CA ILE A 68 -14.11 2.82 15.41
C ILE A 68 -13.93 1.51 16.16
N GLN A 69 -14.12 0.37 15.49
CA GLN A 69 -13.92 -0.94 16.08
C GLN A 69 -12.46 -1.16 16.51
N VAL A 70 -11.49 -0.77 15.68
CA VAL A 70 -10.06 -0.85 16.03
C VAL A 70 -9.74 0.05 17.21
N ILE A 71 -10.29 1.27 17.25
CA ILE A 71 -10.10 2.19 18.39
C ILE A 71 -10.68 1.59 19.68
N ARG A 72 -11.85 0.94 19.62
CA ARG A 72 -12.48 0.32 20.79
C ARG A 72 -11.76 -0.93 21.28
N THR A 73 -11.16 -1.69 20.39
CA THR A 73 -10.52 -2.98 20.71
C THR A 73 -9.03 -2.86 21.02
N GLU A 74 -8.32 -2.02 20.30
CA GLU A 74 -6.85 -1.89 20.36
C GLU A 74 -6.39 -0.50 20.81
N GLY A 75 -7.32 0.45 20.96
CA GLY A 75 -6.99 1.85 21.17
C GLY A 75 -6.37 2.50 19.93
N TRP A 76 -5.80 3.68 20.14
CA TRP A 76 -5.11 4.43 19.09
C TRP A 76 -3.83 3.73 18.61
N GLY A 77 -3.18 2.93 19.46
CA GLY A 77 -1.96 2.21 19.13
C GLY A 77 -2.14 1.21 17.97
N GLY A 78 -3.30 0.55 17.88
CA GLY A 78 -3.60 -0.41 16.81
C GLY A 78 -3.65 0.23 15.42
N LEU A 79 -4.22 1.43 15.31
CA LEU A 79 -4.29 2.18 14.04
C LEU A 79 -2.91 2.64 13.56
N TYR A 80 -2.00 2.94 14.48
CA TYR A 80 -0.63 3.40 14.19
C TYR A 80 0.42 2.29 14.24
N SER A 81 -0.01 1.02 14.31
CA SER A 81 0.89 -0.13 14.28
C SER A 81 1.70 -0.15 12.98
N GLY A 82 3.03 -0.19 13.11
CA GLY A 82 3.96 -0.15 11.97
C GLY A 82 4.32 1.25 11.46
N LEU A 83 3.85 2.34 12.10
CA LEU A 83 4.17 3.70 11.65
C LEU A 83 5.69 3.96 11.64
N LYS A 84 6.40 3.57 12.70
CA LYS A 84 7.86 3.74 12.81
C LYS A 84 8.62 3.12 11.63
N PRO A 85 8.49 1.81 11.33
CA PRO A 85 9.14 1.23 10.15
C PRO A 85 8.59 1.79 8.83
N SER A 86 7.31 2.19 8.76
CA SER A 86 6.75 2.81 7.55
C SER A 86 7.42 4.15 7.22
N LEU A 87 7.66 5.00 8.22
CA LEU A 87 8.35 6.27 8.05
C LEU A 87 9.81 6.06 7.63
N LEU A 88 10.52 5.14 8.30
CA LEU A 88 11.89 4.79 7.93
C LEU A 88 11.97 4.21 6.51
N GLY A 89 11.05 3.31 6.15
CA GLY A 89 10.96 2.73 4.83
C GLY A 89 10.65 3.77 3.75
N THR A 90 9.83 4.76 4.07
CA THR A 90 9.52 5.87 3.15
C THR A 90 10.76 6.74 2.90
N ALA A 91 11.47 7.12 3.97
CA ALA A 91 12.70 7.91 3.86
C ALA A 91 13.80 7.14 3.10
N ALA A 92 14.03 5.87 3.45
CA ALA A 92 14.98 5.01 2.76
C ALA A 92 14.60 4.83 1.28
N SER A 93 13.32 4.63 0.99
CA SER A 93 12.84 4.48 -0.39
C SER A 93 13.07 5.72 -1.24
N GLN A 94 12.84 6.91 -0.69
CA GLN A 94 13.14 8.15 -1.40
C GLN A 94 14.64 8.25 -1.72
N GLY A 95 15.52 8.01 -0.74
CA GLY A 95 16.96 8.05 -0.95
C GLY A 95 17.45 7.06 -2.00
N VAL A 96 17.06 5.78 -1.87
CA VAL A 96 17.45 4.71 -2.80
C VAL A 96 16.91 4.98 -4.21
N TYR A 97 15.64 5.37 -4.33
CA TYR A 97 15.05 5.70 -5.62
C TYR A 97 15.77 6.87 -6.29
N TYR A 98 15.98 7.98 -5.60
CA TYR A 98 16.64 9.16 -6.20
C TYR A 98 18.08 8.88 -6.59
N TYR A 99 18.82 8.12 -5.77
CA TYR A 99 20.18 7.70 -6.10
C TYR A 99 20.22 6.91 -7.42
N PHE A 100 19.47 5.81 -7.52
CA PHE A 100 19.45 5.00 -8.73
C PHE A 100 18.85 5.76 -9.92
N TYR A 101 17.80 6.54 -9.71
CA TYR A 101 17.21 7.38 -10.74
C TYR A 101 18.23 8.35 -11.32
N GLN A 102 19.05 9.02 -10.50
CA GLN A 102 20.11 9.90 -10.99
C GLN A 102 21.21 9.14 -11.75
N VAL A 103 21.64 7.98 -11.25
CA VAL A 103 22.65 7.14 -11.92
C VAL A 103 22.17 6.74 -13.33
N PHE A 104 20.94 6.22 -13.45
CA PHE A 104 20.41 5.80 -14.74
C PHE A 104 20.02 6.97 -15.64
N LYS A 105 19.53 8.07 -15.06
CA LYS A 105 19.25 9.32 -15.77
C LYS A 105 20.52 9.87 -16.44
N ASN A 106 21.61 10.02 -15.68
CA ASN A 106 22.86 10.55 -16.21
C ASN A 106 23.40 9.67 -17.35
N ARG A 107 23.27 8.34 -17.23
CA ARG A 107 23.62 7.40 -18.30
C ARG A 107 22.73 7.55 -19.53
N ALA A 108 21.41 7.70 -19.35
CA ALA A 108 20.47 7.89 -20.45
C ALA A 108 20.71 9.21 -21.20
N GLU A 109 21.00 10.29 -20.47
CA GLU A 109 21.37 11.59 -21.04
C GLU A 109 22.71 11.52 -21.78
N ALA A 110 23.71 10.82 -21.23
CA ALA A 110 25.00 10.59 -21.91
C ALA A 110 24.84 9.79 -23.21
N ILE A 111 24.00 8.76 -23.23
CA ILE A 111 23.69 7.99 -24.45
C ILE A 111 22.97 8.87 -25.48
N ALA A 112 22.03 9.72 -25.04
CA ALA A 112 21.33 10.65 -25.93
C ALA A 112 22.29 11.69 -26.52
N ALA A 113 23.23 12.20 -25.73
CA ALA A 113 24.28 13.11 -26.18
C ALA A 113 25.21 12.43 -27.21
N ALA A 114 25.68 11.21 -26.94
CA ALA A 114 26.51 10.46 -27.89
C ALA A 114 25.78 10.20 -29.23
N ARG A 115 24.48 9.89 -29.19
CA ARG A 115 23.66 9.73 -30.41
C ARG A 115 23.53 11.01 -31.22
N ARG A 116 23.52 12.17 -30.57
CA ARG A 116 23.52 13.47 -31.24
C ARG A 116 24.85 13.70 -31.96
N ASP A 117 25.96 13.37 -31.31
CA ASP A 117 27.30 13.50 -31.88
C ASP A 117 27.51 12.57 -33.09
N GLU A 118 26.84 11.41 -33.11
CA GLU A 118 26.78 10.48 -34.25
C GLU A 118 25.77 10.88 -35.35
N GLY A 119 25.09 12.02 -35.22
CA GLY A 119 24.06 12.47 -36.17
C GLY A 119 22.78 11.63 -36.18
N ARG A 120 22.60 10.74 -35.19
CA ARG A 120 21.46 9.82 -35.05
C ARG A 120 20.52 10.27 -33.91
N GLY A 121 19.91 11.44 -34.04
CA GLY A 121 18.84 11.90 -33.14
C GLY A 121 18.92 13.38 -32.77
N ASP A 122 17.97 13.84 -31.96
CA ASP A 122 17.83 15.24 -31.50
C ASP A 122 18.59 15.53 -30.19
N GLY A 123 19.25 14.53 -29.61
CA GLY A 123 19.94 14.63 -28.32
C GLY A 123 19.02 14.62 -27.10
N THR A 124 17.71 14.37 -27.28
CA THR A 124 16.77 14.27 -26.16
C THR A 124 16.52 12.83 -25.75
N VAL A 125 16.31 12.61 -24.45
CA VAL A 125 15.92 11.30 -23.94
C VAL A 125 14.43 11.11 -24.25
N GLY A 126 14.12 10.19 -25.16
CA GLY A 126 12.74 9.84 -25.50
C GLY A 126 11.93 9.39 -24.29
N MET A 127 10.62 9.62 -24.33
CA MET A 127 9.68 9.30 -23.25
C MET A 127 9.74 7.82 -22.81
N LEU A 128 9.89 6.88 -23.74
CA LEU A 128 10.05 5.46 -23.42
C LEU A 128 11.34 5.18 -22.64
N SER A 129 12.43 5.86 -22.99
CA SER A 129 13.69 5.75 -22.26
C SER A 129 13.56 6.27 -20.82
N TRP A 130 12.81 7.36 -20.60
CA TRP A 130 12.48 7.84 -19.25
C TRP A 130 11.66 6.82 -18.45
N LEU A 131 10.69 6.17 -19.09
CA LEU A 131 9.91 5.11 -18.45
C LEU A 131 10.80 3.91 -18.06
N VAL A 132 11.74 3.51 -18.92
CA VAL A 132 12.71 2.44 -18.63
C VAL A 132 13.63 2.81 -17.48
N VAL A 133 14.19 4.04 -17.49
CA VAL A 133 15.02 4.56 -16.39
C VAL A 133 14.26 4.53 -15.07
N ALA A 134 13.02 5.04 -15.07
CA ALA A 134 12.16 5.03 -13.90
C ALA A 134 11.80 3.61 -13.44
N ALA A 135 11.57 2.68 -14.37
CA ALA A 135 11.24 1.29 -14.06
C ALA A 135 12.42 0.53 -13.44
N ILE A 136 13.65 0.72 -13.94
CA ILE A 136 14.85 0.09 -13.38
C ILE A 136 15.12 0.66 -11.98
N ALA A 137 15.09 1.99 -11.82
CA ALA A 137 15.27 2.63 -10.52
C ALA A 137 14.19 2.19 -9.52
N GLY A 138 12.93 2.11 -9.96
CA GLY A 138 11.82 1.62 -9.16
C GLY A 138 11.98 0.16 -8.74
N SER A 139 12.46 -0.71 -9.64
CA SER A 139 12.67 -2.13 -9.37
C SER A 139 13.79 -2.37 -8.34
N LEU A 140 14.89 -1.62 -8.44
CA LEU A 140 15.95 -1.66 -7.45
C LEU A 140 15.48 -1.13 -6.09
N ASN A 141 14.74 -0.02 -6.08
CA ASN A 141 14.13 0.50 -4.86
C ASN A 141 13.24 -0.55 -4.18
N VAL A 142 12.42 -1.28 -4.95
CA VAL A 142 11.59 -2.36 -4.41
C VAL A 142 12.46 -3.47 -3.81
N LEU A 143 13.53 -3.89 -4.49
CA LEU A 143 14.44 -4.92 -4.00
C LEU A 143 15.03 -4.59 -2.62
N PHE A 144 15.46 -3.34 -2.41
CA PHE A 144 16.05 -2.90 -1.15
C PHE A 144 15.02 -2.62 -0.05
N THR A 145 13.83 -2.13 -0.41
CA THR A 145 12.84 -1.66 0.58
C THR A 145 11.75 -2.67 0.92
N ASN A 146 11.61 -3.75 0.14
CA ASN A 146 10.58 -4.76 0.40
C ASN A 146 10.61 -5.35 1.82
N PRO A 147 11.78 -5.65 2.44
CA PRO A 147 11.84 -6.14 3.82
C PRO A 147 11.10 -5.24 4.82
N ILE A 148 11.21 -3.92 4.65
CA ILE A 148 10.56 -2.95 5.52
C ILE A 148 9.04 -3.01 5.33
N TRP A 149 8.58 -3.10 4.07
CA TRP A 149 7.15 -3.20 3.77
C TRP A 149 6.51 -4.50 4.26
N VAL A 150 7.25 -5.62 4.25
CA VAL A 150 6.79 -6.87 4.89
C VAL A 150 6.55 -6.65 6.38
N LEU A 151 7.50 -6.02 7.09
CA LEU A 151 7.33 -5.73 8.52
C LEU A 151 6.14 -4.80 8.79
N VAL A 152 5.97 -3.75 7.99
CA VAL A 152 4.82 -2.84 8.12
C VAL A 152 3.51 -3.59 7.96
N THR A 153 3.37 -4.43 6.92
CA THR A 153 2.15 -5.22 6.71
C THR A 153 1.90 -6.21 7.86
N ARG A 154 2.95 -6.86 8.38
CA ARG A 154 2.86 -7.75 9.54
C ARG A 154 2.35 -7.01 10.77
N MET A 155 2.93 -5.85 11.07
CA MET A 155 2.49 -5.02 12.19
C MET A 155 1.07 -4.50 12.04
N GLN A 156 0.68 -4.07 10.83
CA GLN A 156 -0.68 -3.59 10.56
C GLN A 156 -1.75 -4.69 10.70
N THR A 157 -1.38 -5.95 10.46
CA THR A 157 -2.31 -7.10 10.44
C THR A 157 -2.19 -8.04 11.64
N HIS A 158 -1.22 -7.80 12.53
CA HIS A 158 -0.94 -8.67 13.67
C HIS A 158 -2.17 -8.95 14.53
N THR A 159 -2.84 -7.91 15.01
CA THR A 159 -4.01 -8.07 15.89
C THR A 159 -5.17 -8.80 15.20
N GLN A 160 -5.36 -8.55 13.89
CA GLN A 160 -6.35 -9.28 13.10
C GLN A 160 -5.99 -10.77 12.99
N ALA A 161 -4.71 -11.08 12.84
CA ALA A 161 -4.23 -12.46 12.77
C ALA A 161 -4.33 -13.16 14.13
N GLU A 162 -3.91 -12.52 15.22
CA GLU A 162 -4.06 -13.06 16.59
C GLU A 162 -5.53 -13.32 16.92
N ARG A 163 -6.42 -12.35 16.66
CA ARG A 163 -7.86 -12.53 16.90
C ARG A 163 -8.41 -13.75 16.16
N LYS A 164 -8.04 -13.95 14.90
CA LYS A 164 -8.45 -15.14 14.13
C LYS A 164 -7.90 -16.44 14.71
N ILE A 165 -6.64 -16.43 15.16
CA ILE A 165 -6.04 -17.58 15.83
C ILE A 165 -6.80 -17.91 17.12
N MET A 166 -7.18 -16.91 17.91
CA MET A 166 -7.93 -17.09 19.15
C MET A 166 -9.35 -17.58 18.89
N GLU A 167 -10.05 -17.03 17.88
CA GLU A 167 -11.37 -17.51 17.45
C GLU A 167 -11.33 -18.97 17.00
N GLU A 168 -10.33 -19.36 16.20
CA GLU A 168 -10.15 -20.75 15.75
C GLU A 168 -9.80 -21.70 16.91
N ARG A 169 -8.93 -21.29 17.84
CA ARG A 169 -8.63 -22.06 19.07
C ARG A 169 -9.88 -22.24 19.93
N ARG A 170 -10.69 -21.18 20.08
CA ARG A 170 -11.96 -21.20 20.81
C ARG A 170 -12.93 -22.20 20.18
N GLU A 171 -13.07 -22.19 18.86
CA GLU A 171 -13.90 -23.15 18.14
C GLU A 171 -13.40 -24.59 18.28
N ALA A 172 -12.09 -24.81 18.23
CA ALA A 172 -11.49 -26.13 18.43
C ALA A 172 -11.78 -26.69 19.84
N LEU A 173 -11.65 -25.85 20.88
CA LEU A 173 -12.00 -26.22 22.26
C LEU A 173 -13.48 -26.58 22.41
N LEU A 174 -14.37 -25.81 21.76
CA LEU A 174 -15.81 -26.10 21.77
C LEU A 174 -16.14 -27.42 21.07
N ARG A 175 -15.45 -27.75 19.97
CA ARG A 175 -15.60 -29.05 19.29
C ARG A 175 -15.10 -30.19 20.17
N GLU A 176 -13.91 -30.04 20.75
CA GLU A 176 -13.34 -31.03 21.66
C GLU A 176 -14.27 -31.29 22.86
N ALA A 177 -14.88 -30.25 23.42
CA ALA A 177 -15.84 -30.39 24.51
C ALA A 177 -17.13 -31.11 24.09
N SER A 178 -17.62 -30.83 22.87
CA SER A 178 -18.78 -31.54 22.30
C SER A 178 -18.50 -33.01 22.03
N GLU A 179 -17.26 -33.37 21.67
CA GLU A 179 -16.85 -34.75 21.39
C GLU A 179 -16.52 -35.54 22.65
N ARG A 180 -15.92 -34.90 23.66
CA ARG A 180 -15.42 -35.56 24.89
C ARG A 180 -16.37 -35.49 26.08
N SER A 181 -17.53 -34.83 25.97
CA SER A 181 -18.42 -34.53 27.11
C SER A 181 -17.64 -33.95 28.29
N LEU A 182 -16.72 -33.02 28.00
CA LEU A 182 -15.90 -32.37 29.02
C LEU A 182 -16.81 -31.61 29.99
N VAL A 183 -16.53 -31.73 31.30
CA VAL A 183 -17.25 -31.02 32.36
C VAL A 183 -17.17 -29.51 32.08
N ASP A 184 -18.32 -28.83 32.14
CA ASP A 184 -18.49 -27.42 31.81
C ASP A 184 -17.46 -26.50 32.51
N SER A 185 -17.02 -26.88 33.72
CA SER A 185 -15.98 -26.15 34.48
C SER A 185 -14.61 -26.15 33.81
N THR A 186 -14.13 -27.28 33.27
CA THR A 186 -12.79 -27.36 32.65
C THR A 186 -12.74 -26.66 31.29
N LEU A 187 -13.87 -26.63 30.58
CA LEU A 187 -14.02 -25.84 29.37
C LEU A 187 -14.08 -24.34 29.69
N SER A 188 -14.86 -23.95 30.69
CA SER A 188 -14.98 -22.56 31.14
C SER A 188 -13.61 -22.01 31.56
N ASP A 189 -12.81 -22.79 32.30
CA ASP A 189 -11.46 -22.39 32.72
C ASP A 189 -10.52 -22.20 31.51
N LYS A 190 -10.51 -23.13 30.55
CA LYS A 190 -9.70 -23.00 29.32
C LYS A 190 -10.13 -21.83 28.44
N LEU A 191 -11.44 -21.54 28.38
CA LEU A 191 -11.97 -20.38 27.66
C LEU A 191 -11.61 -19.07 28.37
N ALA A 192 -11.70 -19.03 29.69
CA ALA A 192 -11.30 -17.88 30.50
C ALA A 192 -9.79 -17.61 30.40
N GLU A 193 -8.96 -18.66 30.37
CA GLU A 193 -7.52 -18.55 30.15
C GLU A 193 -7.23 -17.97 28.75
N LEU A 194 -7.91 -18.48 27.72
CA LEU A 194 -7.81 -17.97 26.35
C LEU A 194 -8.25 -16.50 26.24
N ASP A 195 -9.35 -16.12 26.89
CA ASP A 195 -9.85 -14.74 26.91
C ASP A 195 -8.95 -13.80 27.75
N SER A 196 -8.14 -14.36 28.66
CA SER A 196 -7.17 -13.61 29.47
C SER A 196 -5.84 -13.35 28.76
N GLU A 197 -5.53 -14.08 27.67
CA GLU A 197 -4.32 -13.85 26.86
C GLU A 197 -4.40 -12.49 26.17
N LYS A 198 -3.84 -11.46 26.81
CA LYS A 198 -3.73 -10.13 26.21
C LYS A 198 -2.78 -10.17 25.00
N PRO A 199 -3.13 -9.52 23.88
CA PRO A 199 -2.26 -9.42 22.72
C PRO A 199 -0.95 -8.75 23.15
N ARG A 200 0.18 -9.41 22.86
CA ARG A 200 1.50 -8.93 23.30
C ARG A 200 1.86 -7.64 22.55
N PRO A 201 2.58 -6.70 23.18
CA PRO A 201 3.05 -5.49 22.50
C PRO A 201 3.90 -5.86 21.29
N TYR A 202 3.38 -5.59 20.10
CA TYR A 202 4.00 -6.00 18.85
C TYR A 202 5.03 -4.98 18.37
N GLY A 203 6.28 -5.16 18.80
CA GLY A 203 7.40 -4.33 18.38
C GLY A 203 7.98 -4.75 17.01
N THR A 204 8.69 -3.83 16.34
CA THR A 204 9.33 -4.10 15.04
C THR A 204 10.33 -5.27 15.10
N LEU A 205 11.08 -5.41 16.20
CA LEU A 205 12.04 -6.50 16.38
C LEU A 205 11.32 -7.86 16.54
N HIS A 206 10.19 -7.85 17.26
CA HIS A 206 9.36 -9.05 17.39
C HIS A 206 8.79 -9.46 16.04
N ALA A 207 8.28 -8.50 15.26
CA ALA A 207 7.81 -8.74 13.89
C ALA A 207 8.90 -9.32 12.99
N ALA A 208 10.13 -8.81 13.08
CA ALA A 208 11.26 -9.32 12.31
C ALA A 208 11.64 -10.74 12.72
N ARG A 209 11.67 -11.03 14.03
CA ARG A 209 11.92 -12.39 14.54
C ARG A 209 10.83 -13.36 14.11
N GLU A 210 9.56 -12.94 14.14
CA GLU A 210 8.44 -13.76 13.69
C GLU A 210 8.54 -14.10 12.20
N VAL A 211 8.85 -13.11 11.34
CA VAL A 211 9.05 -13.33 9.90
C VAL A 211 10.21 -14.29 9.64
N TYR A 212 11.32 -14.11 10.36
CA TYR A 212 12.49 -14.99 10.26
C TYR A 212 12.17 -16.42 10.71
N ASN A 213 11.42 -16.60 11.79
CA ASN A 213 11.03 -17.91 12.27
C ASN A 213 10.03 -18.62 11.34
N GLU A 214 9.11 -17.89 10.69
CA GLU A 214 8.09 -18.47 9.79
C GLU A 214 8.67 -18.89 8.42
N ALA A 215 9.56 -18.07 7.85
CA ALA A 215 9.98 -18.19 6.45
C ALA A 215 11.47 -17.88 6.19
N GLY A 216 12.27 -17.74 7.25
CA GLY A 216 13.68 -17.38 7.15
C GLY A 216 13.89 -16.01 6.48
N ILE A 217 15.09 -15.83 5.90
CA ILE A 217 15.45 -14.63 5.14
C ILE A 217 14.54 -14.38 3.93
N ALA A 218 14.09 -15.45 3.26
CA ALA A 218 13.18 -15.33 2.12
C ALA A 218 11.82 -14.71 2.51
N GLY A 219 11.42 -14.81 3.79
CA GLY A 219 10.21 -14.19 4.33
C GLY A 219 10.14 -12.68 4.09
N PHE A 220 11.28 -11.98 4.18
CA PHE A 220 11.38 -10.54 3.99
C PHE A 220 11.21 -10.09 2.52
N TRP A 221 11.34 -11.01 1.56
CA TRP A 221 11.10 -10.77 0.14
C TRP A 221 9.78 -11.34 -0.37
N LYS A 222 8.90 -11.82 0.53
CA LYS A 222 7.54 -12.22 0.13
C LYS A 222 6.81 -11.05 -0.52
N GLY A 223 6.12 -11.36 -1.62
CA GLY A 223 5.39 -10.37 -2.42
C GLY A 223 6.27 -9.55 -3.37
N ILE A 224 7.56 -9.87 -3.57
CA ILE A 224 8.41 -9.13 -4.51
C ILE A 224 7.89 -9.18 -5.95
N VAL A 225 7.45 -10.36 -6.43
CA VAL A 225 6.95 -10.53 -7.82
C VAL A 225 5.78 -9.58 -8.14
N PRO A 226 4.67 -9.56 -7.38
CA PRO A 226 3.58 -8.62 -7.66
C PRO A 226 4.04 -7.17 -7.46
N THR A 227 4.95 -6.89 -6.52
CA THR A 227 5.47 -5.53 -6.32
C THR A 227 6.30 -5.04 -7.51
N LEU A 228 7.11 -5.89 -8.12
CA LEU A 228 7.89 -5.56 -9.32
C LEU A 228 6.97 -5.31 -10.52
N ILE A 229 5.93 -6.12 -10.71
CA ILE A 229 4.94 -5.86 -11.76
C ILE A 229 4.27 -4.50 -11.51
N MET A 230 3.93 -4.19 -10.26
CA MET A 230 3.31 -2.90 -9.89
C MET A 230 4.21 -1.68 -10.14
N VAL A 231 5.53 -1.84 -10.39
CA VAL A 231 6.40 -0.72 -10.81
C VAL A 231 5.93 -0.10 -12.13
N CYS A 232 5.18 -0.83 -12.95
CA CYS A 232 4.59 -0.30 -14.19
C CYS A 232 3.41 0.66 -13.95
N ASN A 233 2.91 0.81 -12.72
CA ASN A 233 1.74 1.65 -12.40
C ASN A 233 1.84 3.09 -12.97
N PRO A 234 2.95 3.84 -12.77
CA PRO A 234 3.10 5.16 -13.38
C PRO A 234 3.06 5.15 -14.91
N SER A 235 3.53 4.06 -15.54
CA SER A 235 3.49 3.91 -17.01
C SER A 235 2.04 3.73 -17.50
N ILE A 236 1.24 2.93 -16.80
CA ILE A 236 -0.19 2.76 -17.09
C ILE A 236 -0.93 4.09 -16.90
N GLN A 237 -0.67 4.78 -15.79
CA GLN A 237 -1.26 6.09 -15.51
C GLN A 237 -0.93 7.08 -16.63
N PHE A 238 0.33 7.19 -17.01
CA PHE A 238 0.76 8.09 -18.06
C PHE A 238 0.12 7.75 -19.43
N THR A 239 0.03 6.46 -19.77
CA THR A 239 -0.60 5.99 -21.01
C THR A 239 -2.08 6.36 -21.07
N ILE A 240 -2.83 6.15 -19.97
CA ILE A 240 -4.24 6.53 -19.89
C ILE A 240 -4.38 8.05 -19.98
N TYR A 241 -3.53 8.80 -19.27
CA TYR A 241 -3.52 10.26 -19.28
C TYR A 241 -3.30 10.84 -20.68
N GLU A 242 -2.25 10.42 -21.39
CA GLU A 242 -1.97 10.87 -22.75
C GLU A 242 -3.08 10.45 -23.73
N SER A 243 -3.66 9.26 -23.56
CA SER A 243 -4.78 8.80 -24.39
C SER A 243 -6.00 9.70 -24.24
N LEU A 244 -6.34 10.09 -23.01
CA LEU A 244 -7.42 11.04 -22.71
C LEU A 244 -7.14 12.42 -23.29
N LEU A 245 -5.93 12.96 -23.08
CA LEU A 245 -5.54 14.26 -23.64
C LEU A 245 -5.59 14.27 -25.16
N LYS A 246 -5.10 13.21 -25.81
CA LYS A 246 -5.14 13.05 -27.27
C LYS A 246 -6.57 13.01 -27.78
N HIS A 247 -7.47 12.31 -27.08
CA HIS A 247 -8.89 12.26 -27.42
C HIS A 247 -9.55 13.64 -27.30
N LEU A 248 -9.30 14.38 -26.20
CA LEU A 248 -9.81 15.74 -25.99
C LEU A 248 -9.30 16.72 -27.06
N ARG A 249 -8.00 16.68 -27.37
CA ARG A 249 -7.38 17.50 -28.43
C ARG A 249 -8.02 17.21 -29.79
N ARG A 250 -8.24 15.93 -30.14
CA ARG A 250 -8.90 15.53 -31.39
C ARG A 250 -10.34 16.03 -31.47
N LYS A 251 -11.12 15.88 -30.38
CA LYS A 251 -12.51 16.33 -30.32
C LYS A 251 -12.63 17.85 -30.47
N ARG A 252 -11.69 18.63 -29.91
CA ARG A 252 -11.64 20.08 -30.11
C ARG A 252 -11.10 20.49 -31.48
N ALA A 253 -10.13 19.77 -32.04
CA ALA A 253 -9.65 20.03 -33.40
C ALA A 253 -10.76 19.82 -34.46
N ALA A 254 -11.70 18.91 -34.19
CA ALA A 254 -12.90 18.73 -35.01
C ALA A 254 -13.96 19.83 -34.81
N ASN A 255 -13.87 20.64 -33.75
CA ASN A 255 -14.88 21.64 -33.39
C ASN A 255 -14.35 23.06 -33.69
N LYS A 256 -14.78 23.67 -34.81
CA LYS A 256 -14.22 24.93 -35.38
C LYS A 256 -14.31 26.18 -34.49
N GLN A 257 -15.01 26.12 -33.33
CA GLN A 257 -15.24 27.25 -32.42
C GLN A 257 -14.62 27.09 -31.02
N GLY A 258 -13.88 26.01 -30.74
CA GLY A 258 -13.30 25.75 -29.42
C GLY A 258 -11.92 26.39 -29.20
N SER A 259 -11.65 26.88 -27.99
CA SER A 259 -10.29 27.34 -27.61
C SER A 259 -9.27 26.19 -27.76
N LYS A 260 -8.11 26.48 -28.35
CA LYS A 260 -7.04 25.49 -28.60
C LYS A 260 -6.39 24.93 -27.33
N ASN A 261 -6.54 25.62 -26.20
CA ASN A 261 -5.88 25.27 -24.95
C ASN A 261 -6.79 24.39 -24.06
N ILE A 262 -6.25 23.27 -23.60
CA ILE A 262 -6.93 22.38 -22.62
C ILE A 262 -7.04 23.14 -21.30
N THR A 263 -8.22 23.10 -20.68
CA THR A 263 -8.47 23.80 -19.41
C THR A 263 -7.76 23.08 -18.26
N SER A 264 -7.28 23.82 -17.25
CA SER A 264 -6.63 23.23 -16.06
C SER A 264 -7.50 22.17 -15.36
N LEU A 265 -8.83 22.36 -15.35
CA LEU A 265 -9.80 21.40 -14.82
C LEU A 265 -9.83 20.11 -15.63
N GLU A 266 -9.77 20.18 -16.97
CA GLU A 266 -9.73 18.99 -17.83
C GLU A 266 -8.43 18.21 -17.65
N VAL A 267 -7.30 18.91 -17.52
CA VAL A 267 -6.00 18.30 -17.19
C VAL A 267 -6.08 17.59 -15.83
N PHE A 268 -6.67 18.25 -14.83
CA PHE A 268 -6.86 17.69 -13.50
C PHE A 268 -7.74 16.44 -13.51
N LEU A 269 -8.92 16.50 -14.14
CA LEU A 269 -9.84 15.36 -14.24
C LEU A 269 -9.22 14.20 -15.03
N SER A 270 -8.52 14.49 -16.14
CA SER A 270 -7.82 13.47 -16.91
C SER A 270 -6.74 12.79 -16.07
N GLY A 271 -6.01 13.56 -15.26
CA GLY A 271 -5.03 13.02 -14.32
C GLY A 271 -5.66 12.16 -13.22
N ALA A 272 -6.81 12.57 -12.68
CA ALA A 272 -7.55 11.82 -11.67
C ALA A 272 -8.09 10.49 -12.23
N VAL A 273 -8.72 10.53 -13.41
CA VAL A 273 -9.21 9.32 -14.11
C VAL A 273 -8.06 8.38 -14.43
N ALA A 274 -6.94 8.91 -14.92
CA ALA A 274 -5.75 8.11 -15.21
C ALA A 274 -5.19 7.43 -13.95
N LYS A 275 -5.10 8.15 -12.82
CA LYS A 275 -4.64 7.59 -11.55
C LYS A 275 -5.57 6.49 -11.04
N LEU A 276 -6.89 6.71 -11.11
CA LEU A 276 -7.88 5.70 -10.71
C LEU A 276 -7.86 4.47 -11.63
N GLY A 277 -7.77 4.67 -12.95
CA GLY A 277 -7.67 3.59 -13.93
C GLY A 277 -6.43 2.73 -13.73
N ALA A 278 -5.26 3.35 -13.52
CA ALA A 278 -4.02 2.64 -13.21
C ALA A 278 -4.09 1.91 -11.86
N THR A 279 -4.72 2.52 -10.86
CA THR A 279 -4.95 1.87 -9.55
C THR A 279 -5.86 0.66 -9.71
N LEU A 280 -6.98 0.77 -10.45
CA LEU A 280 -7.91 -0.35 -10.71
C LEU A 280 -7.23 -1.51 -11.45
N ALA A 281 -6.40 -1.20 -12.45
CA ALA A 281 -5.68 -2.22 -13.22
C ALA A 281 -4.64 -2.96 -12.35
N THR A 282 -4.01 -2.27 -11.42
CA THR A 282 -2.94 -2.84 -10.56
C THR A 282 -3.45 -3.33 -9.19
N TYR A 283 -4.72 -3.06 -8.86
CA TYR A 283 -5.30 -3.39 -7.56
C TYR A 283 -5.28 -4.89 -7.23
N PRO A 284 -5.60 -5.82 -8.17
CA PRO A 284 -5.52 -7.25 -7.90
C PRO A 284 -4.14 -7.70 -7.39
N LEU A 285 -3.07 -7.16 -8.00
CA LEU A 285 -1.69 -7.44 -7.58
C LEU A 285 -1.36 -6.82 -6.24
N LEU A 286 -1.96 -5.66 -5.92
CA LEU A 286 -1.82 -5.01 -4.62
C LEU A 286 -2.42 -5.87 -3.51
N VAL A 287 -3.58 -6.50 -3.73
CA VAL A 287 -4.21 -7.43 -2.77
C VAL A 287 -3.39 -8.72 -2.63
N VAL A 288 -2.90 -9.28 -3.74
CA VAL A 288 -2.02 -10.47 -3.70
C VAL A 288 -0.73 -10.16 -2.92
N LYS A 289 -0.12 -8.99 -3.16
CA LYS A 289 1.04 -8.51 -2.41
C LYS A 289 0.75 -8.46 -0.92
N SER A 290 -0.27 -7.73 -0.48
CA SER A 290 -0.54 -7.56 0.95
C SER A 290 -0.84 -8.90 1.63
N ARG A 291 -1.54 -9.82 0.96
CA ARG A 291 -1.80 -11.17 1.45
C ARG A 291 -0.57 -12.05 1.58
N LEU A 292 0.41 -11.91 0.69
CA LEU A 292 1.70 -12.61 0.78
C LEU A 292 2.60 -12.05 1.89
N GLN A 293 2.50 -10.74 2.14
CA GLN A 293 3.28 -10.03 3.16
C GLN A 293 2.69 -10.23 4.58
N ALA A 294 1.38 -10.46 4.68
CA ALA A 294 0.71 -10.81 5.94
C ALA A 294 1.14 -12.18 6.48
N LYS A 295 0.75 -12.45 7.73
CA LYS A 295 0.94 -13.75 8.39
C LYS A 295 0.30 -14.87 7.59
N GLN A 296 1.09 -15.90 7.27
CA GLN A 296 0.60 -17.05 6.52
C GLN A 296 0.06 -18.14 7.42
N GLU A 297 0.66 -18.30 8.60
CA GLU A 297 0.24 -19.28 9.61
C GLU A 297 -0.80 -18.65 10.52
N ILE A 298 -2.06 -18.68 10.07
CA ILE A 298 -3.23 -18.31 10.87
C ILE A 298 -3.91 -19.64 11.24
N GLY A 299 -3.81 -20.01 12.52
CA GLY A 299 -4.53 -21.12 13.14
C GLY A 299 -4.21 -22.53 12.62
N GLY A 300 -2.96 -22.77 12.21
CA GLY A 300 -2.45 -24.11 11.91
C GLY A 300 -2.92 -24.74 10.60
N ASN A 301 -3.80 -24.07 9.85
CA ASN A 301 -4.36 -24.62 8.63
C ASN A 301 -3.42 -24.41 7.43
N ILE A 302 -2.61 -25.43 7.12
CA ILE A 302 -1.60 -25.43 6.04
C ILE A 302 -2.22 -25.06 4.68
N SER A 303 -3.50 -25.38 4.47
CA SER A 303 -4.24 -25.11 3.23
C SER A 303 -4.31 -23.62 2.87
N LEU A 304 -4.26 -22.73 3.86
CA LEU A 304 -4.33 -21.27 3.68
C LEU A 304 -2.96 -20.62 3.48
N ARG A 305 -1.85 -21.35 3.68
CA ARG A 305 -0.50 -20.82 3.46
C ARG A 305 -0.28 -20.60 1.96
N TYR A 306 0.18 -19.41 1.59
CA TYR A 306 0.63 -19.15 0.23
C TYR A 306 2.11 -19.48 0.07
N SER A 307 2.43 -20.35 -0.87
CA SER A 307 3.83 -20.68 -1.22
C SER A 307 4.46 -19.61 -2.11
N GLY A 308 3.64 -18.94 -2.93
CA GLY A 308 4.11 -17.95 -3.89
C GLY A 308 2.96 -17.18 -4.52
N THR A 309 3.29 -16.30 -5.48
CA THR A 309 2.30 -15.40 -6.10
C THR A 309 1.26 -16.13 -6.93
N LEU A 310 1.67 -17.11 -7.75
CA LEU A 310 0.74 -17.89 -8.55
C LEU A 310 -0.18 -18.76 -7.67
N ASP A 311 0.40 -19.41 -6.66
CA ASP A 311 -0.37 -20.19 -5.68
C ASP A 311 -1.41 -19.30 -4.95
N ALA A 312 -1.01 -18.08 -4.56
CA ALA A 312 -1.93 -17.12 -3.97
C ALA A 312 -3.07 -16.74 -4.92
N ILE A 313 -2.78 -16.43 -6.18
CA ILE A 313 -3.82 -16.08 -7.17
C ILE A 313 -4.79 -17.26 -7.37
N ILE A 314 -4.27 -18.47 -7.57
CA ILE A 314 -5.09 -19.66 -7.80
C ILE A 314 -5.99 -19.96 -6.60
N LYS A 315 -5.42 -19.94 -5.38
CA LYS A 315 -6.18 -20.15 -4.14
C LYS A 315 -7.22 -19.06 -3.92
N MET A 316 -6.90 -17.80 -4.20
CA MET A 316 -7.86 -16.70 -4.09
C MET A 316 -9.06 -16.89 -5.04
N ILE A 317 -8.80 -17.24 -6.30
CA ILE A 317 -9.86 -17.52 -7.27
C ILE A 317 -10.70 -18.72 -6.82
N ARG A 318 -10.04 -19.80 -6.37
CA ARG A 318 -10.71 -21.05 -5.97
C ARG A 318 -11.55 -20.89 -4.71
N TYR A 319 -10.97 -20.33 -3.64
CA TYR A 319 -11.58 -20.30 -2.32
C TYR A 319 -12.41 -19.05 -2.04
N GLU A 320 -12.12 -17.89 -2.64
CA GLU A 320 -12.83 -16.64 -2.34
C GLU A 320 -13.56 -16.05 -3.56
N GLY A 321 -13.12 -16.41 -4.77
CA GLY A 321 -13.65 -15.88 -6.03
C GLY A 321 -13.04 -14.54 -6.44
N LEU A 322 -13.46 -14.04 -7.60
CA LEU A 322 -12.95 -12.79 -8.20
C LEU A 322 -13.13 -11.53 -7.33
N PRO A 323 -14.21 -11.35 -6.55
CA PRO A 323 -14.36 -10.16 -5.68
C PRO A 323 -13.25 -10.01 -4.63
N ALA A 324 -12.57 -11.11 -4.27
CA ALA A 324 -11.49 -11.10 -3.29
C ALA A 324 -10.32 -10.19 -3.71
N PHE A 325 -10.08 -10.04 -5.01
CA PHE A 325 -9.02 -9.21 -5.57
C PHE A 325 -9.29 -7.70 -5.45
N TYR A 326 -10.52 -7.31 -5.12
CA TYR A 326 -10.94 -5.91 -4.96
C TYR A 326 -11.35 -5.57 -3.52
N LYS A 327 -11.02 -6.43 -2.55
CA LYS A 327 -11.26 -6.17 -1.13
C LYS A 327 -10.49 -4.93 -0.66
N GLY A 328 -11.22 -3.99 -0.06
CA GLY A 328 -10.70 -2.71 0.41
C GLY A 328 -10.60 -1.63 -0.66
N MET A 329 -11.13 -1.84 -1.87
CA MET A 329 -11.01 -0.84 -2.95
C MET A 329 -11.67 0.49 -2.57
N SER A 330 -12.85 0.46 -1.93
CA SER A 330 -13.54 1.66 -1.45
C SER A 330 -12.69 2.44 -0.45
N THR A 331 -12.09 1.74 0.52
CA THR A 331 -11.18 2.35 1.49
C THR A 331 -9.93 2.91 0.82
N LYS A 332 -9.36 2.21 -0.17
CA LYS A 332 -8.20 2.70 -0.92
C LYS A 332 -8.50 3.98 -1.69
N ILE A 333 -9.68 4.09 -2.30
CA ILE A 333 -10.12 5.30 -3.02
C ILE A 333 -10.24 6.46 -2.02
N VAL A 334 -10.94 6.26 -0.91
CA VAL A 334 -11.07 7.28 0.15
C VAL A 334 -9.71 7.71 0.68
N GLN A 335 -8.83 6.75 0.97
CA GLN A 335 -7.46 7.00 1.40
C GLN A 335 -6.68 7.83 0.36
N SER A 336 -6.81 7.50 -0.93
CA SER A 336 -6.10 8.20 -2.00
C SER A 336 -6.59 9.64 -2.18
N VAL A 337 -7.91 9.86 -2.11
CA VAL A 337 -8.50 11.21 -2.21
C VAL A 337 -8.09 12.03 -1.00
N PHE A 338 -8.29 11.50 0.21
CA PHE A 338 -7.97 12.19 1.45
C PHE A 338 -6.46 12.50 1.56
N GLY A 339 -5.60 11.54 1.21
CA GLY A 339 -4.15 11.76 1.21
C GLY A 339 -3.71 12.80 0.20
N ALA A 340 -4.34 12.88 -0.98
CA ALA A 340 -4.07 13.95 -1.93
C ALA A 340 -4.50 15.32 -1.37
N SER A 341 -5.71 15.42 -0.80
CA SER A 341 -6.20 16.66 -0.19
C SER A 341 -5.29 17.17 0.92
N VAL A 342 -4.87 16.29 1.84
CA VAL A 342 -3.96 16.64 2.94
C VAL A 342 -2.59 17.06 2.39
N LEU A 343 -2.05 16.35 1.41
CA LEU A 343 -0.78 16.72 0.78
C LEU A 343 -0.84 18.12 0.13
N PHE A 344 -1.92 18.43 -0.60
CA PHE A 344 -2.08 19.74 -1.22
C PHE A 344 -2.26 20.85 -0.18
N MET A 345 -3.06 20.62 0.85
CA MET A 345 -3.23 21.56 1.97
C MET A 345 -1.89 21.87 2.65
N ILE A 346 -1.12 20.84 3.01
CA ILE A 346 0.18 21.01 3.66
C ILE A 346 1.18 21.69 2.71
N LYS A 347 1.19 21.31 1.43
CA LYS A 347 2.05 21.96 0.44
C LYS A 347 1.74 23.46 0.35
N GLU A 348 0.48 23.85 0.33
CA GLU A 348 0.08 25.26 0.26
C GLU A 348 0.54 26.04 1.50
N GLU A 349 0.34 25.48 2.69
CA GLU A 349 0.80 26.10 3.94
C GLU A 349 2.33 26.18 4.03
N LEU A 350 3.06 25.16 3.58
CA LEU A 350 4.52 25.18 3.54
C LEU A 350 5.05 26.23 2.54
N VAL A 351 4.39 26.40 1.39
CA VAL A 351 4.76 27.43 0.42
C VAL A 351 4.50 28.83 0.99
N LYS A 352 3.36 29.05 1.65
CA LYS A 352 3.08 30.33 2.35
C LYS A 352 4.14 30.63 3.40
N LEU A 353 4.48 29.65 4.23
CA LEU A 353 5.52 29.79 5.25
C LEU A 353 6.89 30.11 4.63
N TYR A 354 7.26 29.43 3.54
CA TYR A 354 8.50 29.72 2.82
C TYR A 354 8.53 31.15 2.28
N MET A 355 7.43 31.63 1.68
CA MET A 355 7.34 33.00 1.16
C MET A 355 7.45 34.04 2.29
N MET A 356 6.82 33.78 3.45
CA MET A 356 6.95 34.65 4.63
C MET A 356 8.37 34.70 5.17
N LEU A 357 9.04 33.55 5.29
CA LEU A 357 10.42 33.47 5.76
C LEU A 357 11.40 34.12 4.76
N ALA A 358 11.21 33.90 3.46
CA ALA A 358 11.99 34.53 2.41
C ALA A 358 11.86 36.06 2.48
N HIS A 359 10.64 36.58 2.62
CA HIS A 359 10.40 38.02 2.76
C HIS A 359 11.03 38.60 4.04
N LYS A 360 10.92 37.89 5.17
CA LYS A 360 11.53 38.30 6.45
C LYS A 360 13.07 38.30 6.39
N SER A 361 13.66 37.33 5.71
CA SER A 361 15.11 37.24 5.51
C SER A 361 15.63 38.36 4.60
N GLN A 362 14.93 38.68 3.50
CA GLN A 362 15.25 39.81 2.63
C GLN A 362 15.21 41.13 3.40
N LYS A 363 14.19 41.33 4.25
CA LYS A 363 14.04 42.54 5.07
C LYS A 363 15.13 42.65 6.13
N ALA A 364 15.56 41.54 6.74
CA ALA A 364 16.67 41.52 7.69
C ALA A 364 18.02 41.84 7.02
N ILE A 365 18.27 41.31 5.82
CA ILE A 365 19.48 41.64 5.03
C ILE A 365 19.47 43.12 4.62
N LEU A 366 18.32 43.65 4.18
CA LEU A 366 18.22 45.07 3.80
C LEU A 366 18.49 46.03 4.98
N ASN A 367 18.14 45.60 6.19
CA ASN A 367 18.39 46.36 7.42
C ASN A 367 19.83 46.21 7.95
N LEU A 368 20.60 45.24 7.47
CA LEU A 368 22.03 45.05 7.82
C LEU A 368 22.98 45.77 6.85
N VAL A 369 22.48 46.17 5.68
CA VAL A 369 23.25 46.88 4.62
C VAL A 369 23.05 48.41 4.69
N LYS A 370 22.11 48.88 5.50
CA LYS A 370 21.98 50.28 5.91
C LYS A 370 22.63 50.47 7.27
#